data_AF-A0A0C2RPM1-F1
#
_entry.id   AF-A0A0C2RPM1-F1
#
_cell.length_a   1.000
_cell.length_b   1.000
_cell.length_c   1.000
_cell.angle_alpha   90.00
_cell.angle_beta   90.00
_cell.angle_gamma   90.00
#
_symmetry.space_group_name_H-M   'P 1'
#
loop_
_entity.id
_entity.type
_entity.pdbx_description
1 polymer ?
#
loop_
_entity_poly.entity_id
_entity_poly.type
_entity_poly.pdbx_seq_one_letter_code
_entity_poly.pdbx_strand_id
1 'polypeptide(L)'
;MNPLFIGFLDNLNESCTRSSEIIFEISEAEKVLDLSSLRQIVDILKQKGYGIAIKDFGIEETSLKSVIDLEPDYVKLDKSISKGLFNSDKKQNEVKMMLEVCQQKKMKLILGDIEDEKDLAIAKMLGVHIGQGFLLGKPLE
;
A
#
# COMPACT_ATOMS: atom_id res chain seq x y z
N MET A 1 -3.68 19.78 -9.49
CA MET A 1 -2.63 18.88 -10.03
C MET A 1 -1.46 19.73 -10.50
N ASN A 2 -0.21 19.32 -10.24
CA ASN A 2 0.95 20.01 -10.82
C ASN A 2 1.03 19.62 -12.33
N PRO A 3 0.91 20.57 -13.27
CA PRO A 3 0.90 20.27 -14.70
C PRO A 3 2.21 19.65 -15.20
N LEU A 4 3.31 19.83 -14.45
CA LEU A 4 4.61 19.26 -14.80
C LEU A 4 4.71 17.76 -14.46
N PHE A 5 3.80 17.22 -13.63
CA PHE A 5 3.87 15.82 -13.20
C PHE A 5 3.74 14.85 -14.36
N ILE A 6 2.87 15.12 -15.34
CA ILE A 6 2.69 14.25 -16.50
C ILE A 6 3.95 14.24 -17.38
N GLY A 7 4.54 15.40 -17.65
CA GLY A 7 5.80 15.49 -18.41
C GLY A 7 6.96 14.80 -17.69
N PHE A 8 6.97 14.80 -16.36
CA PHE A 8 7.93 14.04 -15.57
C PHE A 8 7.77 12.52 -15.77
N LEU A 9 6.53 12.00 -15.81
CA LEU A 9 6.28 10.58 -16.07
C LEU A 9 6.77 10.16 -17.46
N ASP A 10 6.59 11.01 -18.47
CA ASP A 10 7.07 10.72 -19.82
C ASP A 10 8.59 10.59 -19.86
N ASN A 11 9.32 11.46 -19.16
CA ASN A 11 10.78 11.38 -19.06
C ASN A 11 11.27 10.15 -18.28
N LEU A 12 10.50 9.65 -17.30
CA LEU A 12 10.86 8.43 -16.54
C LEU A 12 10.86 7.16 -17.41
N ASN A 13 10.02 7.13 -18.45
CA ASN A 13 10.00 5.99 -19.37
C ASN A 13 11.20 5.97 -20.32
N GLU A 14 11.78 7.14 -20.61
CA GLU A 14 12.97 7.26 -21.47
C GLU A 14 14.26 6.81 -20.75
N SER A 15 14.27 6.78 -19.41
CA SER A 15 15.46 6.52 -18.60
C SER A 15 15.74 5.03 -18.29
N CYS A 16 15.24 4.10 -19.12
CA CYS A 16 15.46 2.64 -19.06
C CYS A 16 14.75 1.86 -17.94
N THR A 17 13.85 2.49 -17.18
CA THR A 17 12.99 1.78 -16.21
C THR A 17 11.68 1.37 -16.86
N ARG A 18 11.28 0.10 -16.76
CA ARG A 18 9.94 -0.30 -17.21
C ARG A 18 8.92 0.28 -16.25
N SER A 19 7.87 0.92 -16.77
CA SER A 19 6.81 1.52 -15.94
C SER A 19 6.20 0.51 -14.97
N SER A 20 6.10 -0.76 -15.36
CA SER A 20 5.61 -1.87 -14.54
C SER A 20 6.48 -2.21 -13.32
N GLU A 21 7.70 -1.70 -13.25
CA GLU A 21 8.62 -1.87 -12.12
C GLU A 21 8.55 -0.70 -11.14
N ILE A 22 7.80 0.36 -11.47
CA ILE A 22 7.61 1.53 -10.63
C ILE A 22 6.21 1.48 -10.03
N ILE A 23 6.15 1.59 -8.70
CA ILE A 23 4.90 1.64 -7.93
C ILE A 23 4.83 3.01 -7.24
N PHE A 24 3.74 3.75 -7.47
CA PHE A 24 3.47 4.99 -6.76
C PHE A 24 2.69 4.69 -5.48
N GLU A 25 3.21 5.14 -4.34
CA GLU A 25 2.52 5.06 -3.06
C GLU A 25 1.70 6.33 -2.81
N ILE A 26 0.41 6.15 -2.55
CA ILE A 26 -0.54 7.22 -2.21
C ILE A 26 -0.85 7.12 -0.72
N SER A 27 -0.57 8.19 0.01
CA SER A 27 -0.90 8.30 1.43
C SER A 27 -2.38 8.57 1.62
N GLU A 28 -3.09 7.72 2.37
CA GLU A 28 -4.47 8.01 2.75
C GLU A 28 -4.56 9.01 3.92
N ALA A 29 -3.48 9.15 4.70
CA ALA A 29 -3.39 10.12 5.81
C ALA A 29 -3.37 11.58 5.32
N GLU A 30 -2.98 11.82 4.07
CA GLU A 30 -3.15 13.12 3.45
C GLU A 30 -4.61 13.27 3.05
N LYS A 31 -5.39 14.05 3.82
CA LYS A 31 -6.82 14.30 3.55
C LYS A 31 -7.04 14.52 2.06
N VAL A 32 -7.61 13.51 1.40
CA VAL A 32 -7.92 13.61 -0.02
C VAL A 32 -9.12 14.54 -0.13
N LEU A 33 -8.86 15.82 -0.33
CA LEU A 33 -9.87 16.85 -0.48
C LEU A 33 -10.75 16.61 -1.73
N ASP A 34 -10.23 15.85 -2.71
CA ASP A 34 -10.95 15.46 -3.93
C ASP A 34 -10.51 14.07 -4.46
N LEU A 35 -11.29 13.03 -4.09
CA LEU A 35 -11.09 11.66 -4.57
C LEU A 35 -11.25 11.54 -6.10
N SER A 36 -12.04 12.41 -6.73
CA SER A 36 -12.29 12.35 -8.17
C SER A 36 -11.04 12.75 -8.95
N SER A 37 -10.40 13.85 -8.53
CA SER A 37 -9.11 14.27 -9.08
C SER A 37 -8.01 13.23 -8.86
N LEU A 38 -7.98 12.59 -7.68
CA LEU A 38 -7.03 11.53 -7.39
C LEU A 38 -7.26 10.31 -8.29
N ARG A 39 -8.52 9.91 -8.49
CA ARG A 39 -8.87 8.79 -9.38
C ARG A 39 -8.40 9.06 -10.81
N GLN A 40 -8.58 10.27 -11.34
CA GLN A 40 -8.09 10.62 -12.67
C GLN A 40 -6.57 10.44 -12.80
N ILE A 41 -5.80 10.83 -11.78
CA ILE A 41 -4.34 10.64 -11.77
C ILE A 41 -3.99 9.15 -11.73
N VAL A 42 -4.65 8.38 -10.86
CA VAL A 42 -4.46 6.93 -10.75
C VAL A 42 -4.74 6.25 -12.08
N ASP A 43 -5.81 6.62 -12.77
CA ASP A 43 -6.15 6.07 -14.08
C ASP A 43 -5.07 6.41 -15.13
N ILE A 44 -4.53 7.64 -15.13
CA ILE A 44 -3.43 8.03 -16.02
C ILE A 44 -2.16 7.21 -15.73
N LEU A 45 -1.80 7.03 -14.45
CA LEU A 45 -0.64 6.24 -14.05
C LEU A 45 -0.77 4.78 -14.48
N LYS A 46 -1.94 4.17 -14.24
CA LYS A 46 -2.23 2.80 -14.67
C LYS A 46 -2.22 2.64 -16.19
N GLN A 47 -2.78 3.59 -16.93
CA GLN A 47 -2.73 3.60 -18.41
C GLN A 47 -1.29 3.67 -18.94
N LYS A 48 -0.38 4.33 -18.22
CA LYS A 48 1.05 4.35 -18.51
C LYS A 48 1.81 3.11 -18.02
N GLY A 49 1.12 2.17 -17.37
CA GLY A 49 1.69 0.90 -16.92
C GLY A 49 2.34 0.94 -15.53
N TYR A 50 2.18 2.01 -14.77
CA TYR A 50 2.67 2.10 -13.39
C TYR A 50 1.76 1.34 -12.41
N GLY A 51 2.37 0.78 -11.36
CA GLY A 51 1.63 0.20 -10.24
C GLY A 51 1.20 1.24 -9.22
N ILE A 52 0.15 0.94 -8.46
CA ILE A 52 -0.40 1.82 -7.43
C ILE A 52 -0.47 1.09 -6.08
N ALA A 53 -0.01 1.75 -5.03
CA ALA A 53 -0.15 1.29 -3.66
C ALA A 53 -0.87 2.35 -2.81
N ILE A 54 -1.79 1.93 -1.94
CA ILE A 54 -2.28 2.76 -0.85
C ILE A 54 -1.45 2.44 0.39
N LYS A 55 -0.86 3.46 1.02
CA LYS A 55 -0.10 3.32 2.27
C LYS A 55 -0.88 3.84 3.46
N ASP A 56 -0.41 3.45 4.64
CA ASP A 56 -0.93 3.86 5.95
C ASP A 56 -2.39 3.43 6.20
N PHE A 57 -2.83 2.34 5.55
CA PHE A 57 -4.18 1.80 5.72
C PHE A 57 -4.36 1.21 7.12
N GLY A 58 -5.48 1.50 7.78
CA GLY A 58 -5.80 1.03 9.14
C GLY A 58 -5.67 2.10 10.24
N ILE A 59 -5.27 3.32 9.90
CA ILE A 59 -5.37 4.49 10.81
C ILE A 59 -6.86 4.87 10.94
N GLU A 60 -7.31 5.39 12.09
CA GLU A 60 -8.74 5.63 12.40
C GLU A 60 -9.51 6.51 11.39
N GLU A 61 -8.83 7.28 10.53
CA GLU A 61 -9.45 8.07 9.46
C GLU A 61 -9.38 7.42 8.05
N THR A 62 -8.81 6.21 7.92
CA THR A 62 -8.72 5.51 6.64
C THR A 62 -10.02 4.83 6.27
N SER A 63 -10.41 4.99 5.01
CA SER A 63 -11.68 4.53 4.48
C SER A 63 -11.45 3.40 3.49
N LEU A 64 -12.16 2.29 3.65
CA LEU A 64 -12.26 1.27 2.60
C LEU A 64 -12.74 1.85 1.26
N LYS A 65 -13.36 3.03 1.29
CA LYS A 65 -13.76 3.79 0.11
C LYS A 65 -12.59 4.11 -0.81
N SER A 66 -11.42 4.50 -0.31
CA SER A 66 -10.26 4.80 -1.17
C SER A 66 -9.78 3.55 -1.92
N VAL A 67 -9.73 2.40 -1.25
CA VAL A 67 -9.38 1.10 -1.83
C VAL A 67 -10.39 0.69 -2.90
N ILE A 68 -11.68 0.88 -2.64
CA ILE A 68 -12.75 0.58 -3.60
C ILE A 68 -12.69 1.53 -4.80
N ASP A 69 -12.54 2.82 -4.56
CA ASP A 69 -12.62 3.86 -5.59
C ASP A 69 -11.35 3.92 -6.44
N LEU A 70 -10.17 3.58 -5.93
CA LEU A 70 -8.89 3.65 -6.66
C LEU A 70 -8.42 2.29 -7.21
N GLU A 71 -8.94 1.19 -6.66
CA GLU A 71 -8.61 -0.19 -7.04
C GLU A 71 -7.10 -0.46 -7.13
N PRO A 72 -6.29 -0.16 -6.09
CA PRO A 72 -4.83 -0.21 -6.18
C PRO A 72 -4.32 -1.65 -6.41
N ASP A 73 -3.07 -1.79 -6.84
CA ASP A 73 -2.40 -3.09 -6.94
C ASP A 73 -1.94 -3.60 -5.56
N TYR A 74 -1.63 -2.67 -4.64
CA TYR A 74 -1.15 -2.95 -3.30
C TYR A 74 -1.89 -2.14 -2.23
N VAL A 75 -2.10 -2.76 -1.08
CA VAL A 75 -2.51 -2.07 0.15
C VAL A 75 -1.47 -2.35 1.22
N LYS A 76 -0.89 -1.29 1.78
CA LYS A 76 0.10 -1.36 2.84
C LYS A 76 -0.51 -0.93 4.16
N LEU A 77 -0.51 -1.84 5.13
CA LEU A 77 -1.03 -1.61 6.47
C LEU A 77 -0.06 -0.76 7.28
N ASP A 78 -0.61 0.17 8.06
CA ASP A 78 0.13 1.02 8.98
C ASP A 78 0.78 0.22 10.13
N LYS A 79 1.86 0.78 10.68
CA LYS A 79 2.59 0.21 11.82
C LYS A 79 1.73 -0.02 13.07
N SER A 80 0.64 0.73 13.23
CA SER A 80 -0.32 0.53 14.32
C SER A 80 -0.97 -0.87 14.26
N ILE A 81 -1.04 -1.49 13.08
CA ILE A 81 -1.55 -2.85 12.90
C ILE A 81 -0.47 -3.91 13.10
N SER A 82 0.76 -3.67 12.61
CA SER A 82 1.85 -4.65 12.73
C SER A 82 2.45 -4.73 14.14
N LYS A 83 2.59 -3.59 14.83
CA LYS A 83 3.22 -3.54 16.15
C LYS A 83 2.37 -4.22 17.22
N GLY A 84 2.89 -5.28 17.83
CA GLY A 84 2.19 -6.05 18.85
C GLY A 84 1.05 -6.90 18.29
N LEU A 85 1.11 -7.25 17.00
CA LEU A 85 0.19 -8.17 16.33
C LEU A 85 0.09 -9.51 17.07
N PHE A 86 1.20 -10.00 17.63
CA PHE A 86 1.23 -11.26 18.39
C PHE A 86 0.30 -11.26 19.61
N ASN A 87 0.14 -10.11 20.28
CA ASN A 87 -0.65 -10.02 21.51
C ASN A 87 -2.08 -9.51 21.30
N SER A 88 -2.54 -9.34 20.05
CA SER A 88 -3.82 -8.70 19.77
C SER A 88 -4.65 -9.46 18.76
N ASP A 89 -5.62 -10.24 19.25
CA ASP A 89 -6.61 -10.92 18.40
C ASP A 89 -7.38 -9.94 17.51
N LYS A 90 -7.61 -8.72 18.00
CA LYS A 90 -8.25 -7.64 17.23
C LYS A 90 -7.43 -7.32 15.97
N LYS A 91 -6.13 -7.03 16.12
CA LYS A 91 -5.24 -6.74 14.97
C LYS A 91 -5.09 -7.93 14.04
N GLN A 92 -5.02 -9.15 14.59
CA GLN A 92 -4.98 -10.36 13.78
C GLN A 92 -6.25 -10.52 12.93
N ASN A 93 -7.42 -10.22 13.47
CA ASN A 93 -8.68 -10.25 12.73
C ASN A 93 -8.75 -9.15 11.67
N GLU A 94 -8.24 -7.94 11.96
CA GLU A 94 -8.13 -6.85 10.99
C GLU A 94 -7.24 -7.26 9.79
N VAL A 95 -6.08 -7.88 10.06
CA VAL A 95 -5.19 -8.41 9.01
C VAL A 95 -5.90 -9.48 8.16
N LYS A 96 -6.60 -10.44 8.79
CA LYS A 96 -7.35 -11.48 8.07
C LYS A 96 -8.43 -10.88 7.15
N MET A 97 -9.21 -9.93 7.66
CA MET A 97 -10.24 -9.25 6.87
C MET A 97 -9.62 -8.53 5.67
N MET A 98 -8.49 -7.86 5.86
CA MET A 98 -7.81 -7.18 4.75
C MET A 98 -7.19 -8.13 3.73
N LEU A 99 -6.69 -9.30 4.16
CA LEU A 99 -6.27 -10.36 3.24
C LEU A 99 -7.44 -10.84 2.36
N GLU A 100 -8.63 -11.05 2.94
CA GLU A 100 -9.82 -11.43 2.20
C GLU A 100 -10.23 -10.37 1.17
N VAL A 101 -10.26 -9.10 1.58
CA VAL A 101 -10.55 -7.97 0.68
C VAL A 101 -9.53 -7.92 -0.47
N CYS A 102 -8.25 -8.04 -0.16
CA CYS A 102 -7.18 -8.06 -1.16
C CYS A 102 -7.35 -9.23 -2.13
N GLN A 103 -7.65 -10.43 -1.63
CA GLN A 103 -7.87 -11.60 -2.47
C GLN A 103 -9.05 -11.40 -3.43
N GLN A 104 -10.20 -10.92 -2.93
CA GLN A 104 -11.40 -10.70 -3.75
C GLN A 104 -11.19 -9.65 -4.83
N LYS A 105 -10.41 -8.61 -4.52
CA LYS A 105 -10.11 -7.49 -5.43
C LYS A 105 -8.83 -7.70 -6.26
N LYS A 106 -8.16 -8.85 -6.10
CA LYS A 106 -6.88 -9.19 -6.75
C LYS A 106 -5.74 -8.20 -6.45
N MET A 107 -5.77 -7.62 -5.25
CA MET A 107 -4.73 -6.74 -4.72
C MET A 107 -3.75 -7.55 -3.86
N LYS A 108 -2.59 -6.99 -3.57
CA LYS A 108 -1.60 -7.59 -2.66
C LYS A 108 -1.52 -6.79 -1.37
N LEU A 109 -1.54 -7.49 -0.23
CA LEU A 109 -1.35 -6.87 1.08
C LEU A 109 0.15 -6.80 1.43
N ILE A 110 0.59 -5.65 1.91
CA ILE A 110 1.90 -5.44 2.51
C ILE A 110 1.70 -5.13 4.00
N LEU A 111 2.34 -5.91 4.87
CA LEU A 111 2.40 -5.55 6.29
C LEU A 111 3.67 -4.73 6.56
N GLY A 112 3.49 -3.46 6.90
CA GLY A 112 4.59 -2.51 7.14
C GLY A 112 5.19 -2.61 8.54
N ASP A 113 6.36 -2.00 8.71
CA ASP A 113 7.02 -1.72 9.99
C ASP A 113 7.14 -2.94 10.94
N ILE A 114 7.47 -4.12 10.40
CA ILE A 114 7.73 -5.32 11.19
C ILE A 114 9.11 -5.23 11.86
N GLU A 115 9.10 -5.18 13.20
CA GLU A 115 10.31 -5.04 14.02
C GLU A 115 10.51 -6.18 15.03
N ASP A 116 9.49 -7.01 15.27
CA ASP A 116 9.50 -8.11 16.25
C ASP A 116 9.30 -9.48 15.58
N GLU A 117 10.08 -10.48 15.99
CA GLU A 117 10.03 -11.82 15.40
C GLU A 117 8.70 -12.54 15.65
N LYS A 118 8.04 -12.29 16.78
CA LYS A 118 6.73 -12.88 17.08
C LYS A 118 5.65 -12.26 16.21
N ASP A 119 5.69 -10.95 16.00
CA ASP A 119 4.78 -10.26 15.08
C ASP A 119 4.97 -10.79 13.64
N LEU A 120 6.22 -10.99 13.20
CA LEU A 120 6.52 -11.61 11.90
C LEU A 120 6.00 -13.06 11.81
N ALA A 121 6.18 -13.86 12.86
CA ALA A 121 5.72 -15.25 12.88
C ALA A 121 4.20 -15.34 12.76
N ILE A 122 3.48 -14.48 13.47
CA ILE A 122 2.02 -14.40 13.38
C ILE A 122 1.59 -13.90 12.01
N ALA A 123 2.22 -12.85 11.47
CA ALA A 123 1.91 -12.37 10.12
C ALA A 123 2.02 -13.49 9.06
N LYS A 124 3.10 -14.29 9.12
CA LYS A 124 3.27 -15.46 8.25
C LYS A 124 2.17 -16.50 8.45
N MET A 125 1.84 -16.82 9.70
CA MET A 125 0.78 -17.78 10.04
C MET A 125 -0.60 -17.32 9.53
N LEU A 126 -0.87 -16.02 9.55
CA LEU A 126 -2.09 -15.42 9.02
C LEU A 126 -2.17 -15.43 7.48
N GLY A 127 -1.06 -15.71 6.79
CA GLY A 127 -0.99 -15.74 5.33
C GLY A 127 -0.48 -14.45 4.69
N VAL A 128 0.16 -13.56 5.45
CA VAL A 128 0.81 -12.38 4.87
C VAL A 128 2.04 -12.80 4.07
N HIS A 129 2.06 -12.45 2.78
CA HIS A 129 3.14 -12.82 1.86
C HIS A 129 4.19 -11.73 1.65
N ILE A 130 3.86 -10.46 1.89
CA ILE A 130 4.76 -9.33 1.70
C ILE A 130 4.86 -8.58 3.04
N GLY A 131 6.07 -8.49 3.56
CA GLY A 131 6.38 -7.74 4.77
C GLY A 131 7.48 -6.71 4.50
N GLN A 132 7.42 -5.59 5.20
CA GLN A 132 8.48 -4.59 5.24
C GLN A 132 8.74 -4.19 6.69
N GLY A 133 9.99 -3.93 7.04
CA GLY A 133 10.35 -3.46 8.39
C GLY A 133 11.81 -3.70 8.70
N PHE A 134 12.33 -3.06 9.76
CA PHE A 134 13.75 -3.13 10.12
C PHE A 134 14.22 -4.55 10.45
N LEU A 135 13.32 -5.43 10.90
CA LEU A 135 13.64 -6.84 11.10
C LEU A 135 13.99 -7.55 9.78
N LEU A 136 13.37 -7.15 8.68
CA LEU A 136 13.54 -7.75 7.35
C LEU A 136 14.66 -7.08 6.55
N GLY A 137 14.92 -5.81 6.82
CA GLY A 137 15.97 -5.03 6.19
C GLY A 137 15.82 -3.56 6.56
N LYS A 138 16.93 -2.93 6.95
CA LYS A 138 16.96 -1.49 7.19
C LYS A 138 17.14 -0.73 5.87
N PRO A 139 16.59 0.49 5.75
CA PRO A 139 16.95 1.38 4.66
C PRO A 139 18.47 1.52 4.57
N LEU A 140 18.98 1.41 3.35
CA LEU A 140 20.38 1.65 3.04
C LEU A 140 20.49 3.09 2.49
N GLU A 141 21.62 3.74 2.77
CA GLU A 141 21.98 5.04 2.19
C GLU A 141 22.44 4.90 0.73
#